data_AF-A0AAT9HVD3-F1
#
_entry.id   AF-A0AAT9HVD3-F1
#
_cell.length_a   1.000
_cell.length_b   1.000
_cell.length_c   1.000
_cell.angle_alpha   90.00
_cell.angle_beta   90.00
_cell.angle_gamma   90.00
#
_symmetry.space_group_name_H-M   'P 1'
#
loop_
_entity.id
_entity.type
_entity.pdbx_description
1 polymer ?
#
loop_
_entity_poly.entity_id
_entity_poly.type
_entity_poly.pdbx_seq_one_letter_code
_entity_poly.pdbx_strand_id
1 'polypeptide(L)'
;MSGRCSSSGSLLHASRKGPVLAPGTPYDHRKVAHPGLTDWTPSLADTALARRALACVPGRPDLLYARVDVVDGEDGRPCVMELELVEPNLFLALHPESVPRVVEEILKRAAG
;
A
#
# COMPACT_ATOMS: atom_id res chain seq x y z
N MET A 1 6.64 -4.16 -2.99
CA MET A 1 6.51 -2.69 -2.95
C MET A 1 5.09 -2.35 -2.54
N SER A 2 4.86 -1.54 -1.51
CA SER A 2 3.51 -1.06 -1.16
C SER A 2 3.37 0.39 -1.60
N GLY A 3 2.53 0.67 -2.60
CA GLY A 3 2.21 2.03 -3.06
C GLY A 3 0.81 2.43 -2.59
N ARG A 4 0.68 3.57 -1.91
CA ARG A 4 -0.60 4.01 -1.33
C ARG A 4 -1.24 5.14 -2.10
N CYS A 5 -2.55 5.12 -2.23
CA CYS A 5 -3.33 6.17 -2.90
C CYS A 5 -4.30 6.76 -1.88
N SER A 6 -4.22 8.07 -1.64
CA SER A 6 -5.15 8.82 -0.79
C SER A 6 -6.47 9.11 -1.54
N SER A 7 -7.47 9.57 -0.80
CA SER A 7 -8.84 9.94 -1.21
C SER A 7 -9.01 10.72 -2.51
N SER A 8 -7.98 11.39 -3.01
CA SER A 8 -8.00 12.07 -4.32
C SER A 8 -7.39 11.26 -5.48
N GLY A 9 -7.12 9.96 -5.29
CA GLY A 9 -6.45 9.12 -6.29
C GLY A 9 -4.96 9.46 -6.49
N SER A 10 -4.37 10.19 -5.54
CA SER A 10 -2.96 10.58 -5.57
C SER A 10 -2.12 9.76 -4.59
N LEU A 11 -0.91 9.40 -5.03
CA LEU A 11 0.07 8.69 -4.22
C LEU A 11 0.38 9.50 -2.94
N LEU A 12 0.29 8.87 -1.78
CA LEU A 12 0.66 9.49 -0.50
C LEU A 12 2.14 9.28 -0.20
N HIS A 13 2.55 8.01 -0.16
CA HIS A 13 3.92 7.55 0.01
C HIS A 13 4.02 6.08 -0.41
N ALA A 14 5.23 5.54 -0.45
CA ALA A 14 5.48 4.14 -0.73
C ALA A 14 6.62 3.58 0.12
N SER A 15 6.54 2.28 0.36
CA SER A 15 7.49 1.55 1.19
C SER A 15 7.86 0.23 0.50
N ARG A 16 9.05 -0.28 0.77
CA ARG A 16 9.47 -1.62 0.35
C ARG A 16 9.64 -2.49 1.59
N LYS A 17 9.19 -3.74 1.50
CA LYS A 17 9.41 -4.78 2.50
C LYS A 17 10.04 -6.00 1.83
N GLY A 18 10.84 -6.72 2.59
CA GLY A 18 11.37 -8.02 2.22
C GLY A 18 10.30 -9.12 2.24
N PRO A 19 10.65 -10.31 1.74
CA PRO A 19 9.77 -11.46 1.78
C PRO A 19 9.57 -11.95 3.22
N VAL A 20 8.32 -12.26 3.57
CA VAL A 20 7.97 -12.83 4.89
C VAL A 20 8.38 -14.31 4.97
N LEU A 21 8.45 -14.98 3.83
CA LEU A 21 8.77 -16.41 3.72
C LEU A 21 10.11 -16.61 3.04
N ALA A 22 10.87 -17.59 3.52
CA ALA A 22 12.03 -18.16 2.85
C ALA A 22 11.78 -19.65 2.55
N PRO A 23 12.47 -20.26 1.57
CA PRO A 23 12.39 -21.69 1.34
C PRO A 23 12.61 -22.48 2.64
N GLY A 24 11.72 -23.45 2.91
CA GLY A 24 11.78 -24.26 4.13
C GLY A 24 11.18 -23.62 5.39
N THR A 25 10.58 -22.43 5.32
CA THR A 25 9.91 -21.82 6.48
C THR A 25 8.68 -22.65 6.90
N PRO A 26 8.63 -23.17 8.13
CA PRO A 26 7.44 -23.88 8.63
C PRO A 26 6.19 -22.99 8.65
N TYR A 27 5.02 -23.60 8.48
CA TYR A 27 3.75 -22.87 8.43
C TYR A 27 3.49 -22.06 9.72
N ASP A 28 3.76 -22.67 10.88
CA ASP A 28 3.50 -22.18 12.24
C ASP A 28 4.64 -21.34 12.83
N HIS A 29 5.73 -21.14 12.08
CA HIS A 29 6.84 -20.31 12.54
C HIS A 29 6.36 -18.85 12.76
N ARG A 30 6.74 -18.25 13.89
CA ARG A 30 6.47 -16.83 14.15
C ARG A 30 7.19 -15.97 13.10
N LYS A 31 6.45 -15.13 12.38
CA LYS A 31 6.97 -14.32 11.28
C LYS A 31 7.02 -12.85 11.65
N VAL A 32 8.02 -12.14 11.13
CA VAL A 32 8.00 -10.67 11.10
C VAL A 32 7.11 -10.27 9.92
N ALA A 33 6.00 -9.57 10.17
CA ALA A 33 5.00 -9.26 9.15
C ALA A 33 5.55 -8.35 8.03
N HIS A 34 6.49 -7.47 8.36
CA HIS A 34 7.05 -6.47 7.45
C HIS A 34 8.59 -6.41 7.59
N PRO A 35 9.31 -7.46 7.17
CA PRO A 35 10.76 -7.52 7.35
C PRO A 35 11.44 -6.49 6.45
N GLY A 36 12.48 -5.79 6.96
CA GLY A 36 13.25 -4.83 6.17
C GLY A 36 12.41 -3.71 5.57
N LEU A 37 11.43 -3.19 6.31
CA LEU A 37 10.58 -2.08 5.87
C LEU A 37 11.42 -0.81 5.71
N THR A 38 11.44 -0.24 4.50
CA THR A 38 12.17 1.00 4.19
C THR A 38 11.34 1.90 3.27
N ASP A 39 11.71 3.19 3.22
CA ASP A 39 11.20 4.13 2.21
C ASP A 39 11.46 3.63 0.80
N TRP A 40 10.58 4.01 -0.12
CA TRP A 40 10.68 3.61 -1.51
C TRP A 40 10.06 4.63 -2.46
N THR A 41 10.67 4.81 -3.64
CA THR A 41 10.07 5.57 -4.74
C THR A 41 9.53 4.58 -5.78
N PRO A 42 8.20 4.49 -5.97
CA PRO A 42 7.61 3.54 -6.90
C PRO A 42 7.93 3.94 -8.34
N SER A 43 8.05 2.96 -9.23
CA SER A 43 8.16 3.25 -10.66
C SER A 43 6.83 3.77 -11.21
N LEU A 44 6.88 4.30 -12.45
CA LEU A 44 5.66 4.67 -13.17
C LEU A 44 4.76 3.46 -13.42
N ALA A 45 5.34 2.27 -13.65
CA ALA A 45 4.59 1.04 -13.87
C ALA A 45 3.85 0.60 -12.58
N ASP A 46 4.50 0.70 -11.43
CA ASP A 46 3.88 0.40 -10.12
C ASP A 46 2.70 1.32 -9.84
N THR A 47 2.91 2.63 -10.06
CA THR A 47 1.87 3.64 -9.82
C THR A 47 0.69 3.46 -10.79
N ALA A 48 0.97 3.15 -12.06
CA ALA A 48 -0.06 2.87 -13.06
C ALA A 48 -0.87 1.60 -12.71
N LEU A 49 -0.19 0.54 -12.26
CA LEU A 49 -0.84 -0.68 -11.79
C LEU A 49 -1.72 -0.41 -10.56
N ALA A 50 -1.21 0.32 -9.58
CA ALA A 50 -1.97 0.67 -8.38
C ALA A 50 -3.24 1.43 -8.72
N ARG A 51 -3.18 2.43 -9.60
CA ARG A 51 -4.36 3.16 -10.07
C ARG A 51 -5.39 2.26 -10.75
N ARG A 52 -4.95 1.33 -11.61
CA ARG A 52 -5.84 0.36 -12.25
C ARG A 52 -6.52 -0.55 -11.24
N ALA A 53 -5.78 -1.07 -10.27
CA ALA A 53 -6.34 -1.92 -9.21
C ALA A 53 -7.42 -1.18 -8.41
N LEU A 54 -7.17 0.08 -8.06
CA LEU A 54 -8.10 0.92 -7.33
C LEU A 54 -9.37 1.24 -8.13
N ALA A 55 -9.25 1.41 -9.45
CA ALA A 55 -10.37 1.65 -10.37
C ALA A 55 -11.29 0.43 -10.53
N CYS A 56 -10.81 -0.78 -10.25
CA CYS A 56 -11.62 -1.99 -10.27
C CYS A 56 -12.49 -2.18 -9.02
N VAL A 57 -12.33 -1.34 -7.99
CA VAL A 57 -13.11 -1.46 -6.75
C VAL A 57 -14.57 -1.01 -7.00
N PRO A 58 -15.57 -1.87 -6.82
CA PRO A 58 -16.97 -1.52 -7.06
C PRO A 58 -17.47 -0.48 -6.07
N GLY A 59 -18.37 0.40 -6.52
CA GLY A 59 -19.03 1.39 -5.64
C GLY A 59 -18.17 2.59 -5.25
N ARG A 60 -17.11 2.92 -5.99
CA ARG A 60 -16.21 4.02 -5.65
C ARG A 60 -16.62 5.38 -6.23
N PRO A 61 -16.64 6.41 -5.37
CA PRO A 61 -15.81 7.57 -5.64
C PRO A 61 -14.79 7.90 -4.52
N ASP A 62 -15.02 7.49 -3.26
CA ASP A 62 -14.36 8.16 -2.12
C ASP A 62 -13.74 7.18 -1.09
N LEU A 63 -12.75 6.36 -1.46
CA LEU A 63 -11.99 5.67 -0.39
C LEU A 63 -11.08 6.68 0.31
N LEU A 64 -11.19 6.80 1.62
CA LEU A 64 -10.31 7.66 2.42
C LEU A 64 -8.83 7.28 2.27
N TYR A 65 -8.55 5.98 2.29
CA TYR A 65 -7.23 5.39 2.08
C TYR A 65 -7.35 4.04 1.40
N ALA A 66 -6.26 3.61 0.76
CA ALA A 66 -6.06 2.24 0.31
C ALA A 66 -4.57 1.93 0.23
N ARG A 67 -4.19 0.67 0.47
CA ARG A 67 -2.84 0.16 0.19
C ARG A 67 -2.90 -0.84 -0.94
N VAL A 68 -2.06 -0.62 -1.96
CA VAL A 68 -1.82 -1.59 -3.02
C VAL A 68 -0.43 -2.15 -2.83
N ASP A 69 -0.36 -3.45 -2.55
CA ASP A 69 0.90 -4.18 -2.52
C ASP A 69 1.17 -4.75 -3.92
N VAL A 70 2.35 -4.44 -4.42
CA VAL A 70 2.88 -4.78 -5.74
C VAL A 70 4.11 -5.65 -5.58
N VAL A 71 4.24 -6.65 -6.44
CA VAL A 71 5.40 -7.54 -6.53
C VAL A 71 5.80 -7.70 -7.99
N ASP A 72 7.07 -7.99 -8.25
CA ASP A 72 7.52 -8.33 -9.59
C ASP A 72 7.00 -9.73 -9.95
N GLY A 73 6.31 -9.85 -11.08
CA GLY A 73 5.93 -11.13 -11.66
C GLY A 73 7.11 -11.86 -12.29
N GLU A 74 6.88 -13.07 -12.79
CA GLU A 74 7.91 -13.90 -13.43
C GLU A 74 8.55 -13.23 -14.67
N ASP A 75 7.79 -12.37 -15.35
CA ASP A 75 8.26 -11.58 -16.50
C ASP A 75 8.91 -10.23 -16.10
N GLY A 76 9.11 -10.01 -14.79
CA GLY A 76 9.63 -8.77 -14.22
C GLY A 76 8.66 -7.59 -14.25
N ARG A 77 7.39 -7.80 -14.66
CA ARG A 77 6.38 -6.74 -14.66
C ARG A 77 5.65 -6.69 -13.31
N PRO A 78 5.24 -5.51 -12.84
CA PRO A 78 4.54 -5.40 -11.57
C PRO A 78 3.18 -6.09 -11.64
N CYS A 79 2.86 -6.82 -10.57
CA CYS A 79 1.61 -7.52 -10.33
C CYS A 79 1.05 -7.15 -8.96
N VAL A 80 -0.28 -7.12 -8.82
CA VAL A 80 -0.92 -6.87 -7.52
C VAL A 80 -0.80 -8.12 -6.67
N MET A 81 -0.27 -7.97 -5.46
CA MET A 81 -0.21 -9.01 -4.44
C MET A 81 -1.38 -8.89 -3.45
N GLU A 82 -1.70 -7.66 -3.02
CA GLU A 82 -2.78 -7.41 -2.06
C GLU A 82 -3.40 -6.02 -2.31
N LEU A 83 -4.69 -5.90 -1.99
CA LEU A 83 -5.43 -4.65 -2.00
C LEU A 83 -6.19 -4.49 -0.69
N GLU A 84 -5.69 -3.65 0.21
CA GLU A 84 -6.29 -3.40 1.52
C GLU A 84 -7.06 -2.07 1.53
N LEU A 85 -8.35 -2.17 1.82
CA LEU A 85 -9.28 -1.03 1.78
C LEU A 85 -9.87 -0.67 3.15
N VAL A 86 -9.81 -1.58 4.13
CA VAL A 86 -10.52 -1.45 5.41
C VAL A 86 -9.56 -1.13 6.55
N GLU A 87 -8.59 -2.00 6.82
CA GLU A 87 -7.65 -1.86 7.94
C GLU A 87 -6.18 -1.94 7.50
N PRO A 88 -5.75 -1.17 6.47
CA PRO A 88 -4.37 -1.25 6.02
C PRO A 88 -3.40 -0.75 7.09
N ASN A 89 -2.28 -1.45 7.26
CA ASN A 89 -1.13 -0.84 7.93
C ASN A 89 -0.52 0.24 6.99
N LEU A 90 -0.77 1.50 7.32
CA LEU A 90 -0.34 2.67 6.53
C LEU A 90 1.13 3.02 6.70
N PHE A 91 1.88 2.33 7.57
CA PHE A 91 3.30 2.58 7.84
C PHE A 91 3.63 4.04 8.19
N LEU A 92 2.74 4.73 8.90
CA LEU A 92 2.91 6.14 9.29
C LEU A 92 4.13 6.37 10.20
N ALA A 93 4.59 5.35 10.91
CA ALA A 93 5.82 5.42 11.70
C ALA A 93 7.08 5.57 10.82
N LEU A 94 7.07 4.98 9.61
CA LEU A 94 8.12 5.16 8.62
C LEU A 94 7.98 6.51 7.89
N HIS A 95 6.74 6.99 7.74
CA HIS A 95 6.39 8.20 6.99
C HIS A 95 5.68 9.24 7.86
N PRO A 96 6.34 9.79 8.90
CA PRO A 96 5.72 10.74 9.82
C PRO A 96 5.21 12.01 9.12
N GLU A 97 5.83 12.42 8.01
CA GLU A 97 5.43 13.56 7.18
C GLU A 97 4.06 13.38 6.51
N SER A 98 3.58 12.15 6.42
CA SER A 98 2.28 11.83 5.82
C SER A 98 1.13 11.87 6.82
N VAL A 99 1.43 11.89 8.12
CA VAL A 99 0.41 11.93 9.20
C VAL A 99 -0.50 13.15 9.07
N PRO A 100 -0.02 14.40 8.88
CA PRO A 100 -0.89 15.57 8.79
C PRO A 100 -1.93 15.44 7.68
N ARG A 101 -1.55 14.91 6.53
CA ARG A 101 -2.46 14.71 5.39
C ARG A 101 -3.51 13.64 5.66
N VAL A 102 -3.14 12.55 6.32
CA VAL A 102 -4.12 11.51 6.73
C VAL A 102 -5.11 12.07 7.75
N VAL A 103 -4.62 12.84 8.74
CA VAL A 103 -5.47 13.51 9.72
C VAL A 103 -6.44 14.47 9.04
N GLU A 104 -5.95 15.31 8.13
CA GLU A 104 -6.77 16.24 7.37
C GLU A 104 -7.90 15.55 6.60
N GLU A 105 -7.59 14.47 5.89
CA GLU A 105 -8.59 13.72 5.12
C GLU A 105 -9.62 13.01 6.02
N ILE A 106 -9.19 12.50 7.18
CA ILE A 106 -10.10 11.96 8.20
C ILE A 106 -11.05 13.05 8.69
N LEU A 107 -10.52 14.23 9.04
CA LEU A 107 -11.32 15.34 9.55
C LEU A 107 -12.31 15.85 8.50
N LYS A 108 -11.89 15.98 7.24
CA LYS A 108 -12.78 16.33 6.11
C LYS A 108 -13.92 15.33 5.99
N ARG A 109 -13.62 14.02 5.96
CA ARG A 109 -14.65 12.98 5.85
C ARG A 109 -15.61 12.96 7.04
N ALA A 110 -15.11 13.24 8.24
CA ALA A 110 -15.93 13.30 9.45
C ALA A 110 -16.84 14.53 9.50
N ALA A 111 -16.53 15.59 8.75
CA ALA A 111 -17.31 16.82 8.72
C ALA A 111 -18.53 16.78 7.78
N GLY A 112 -18.60 15.82 6.85
CA GLY A 112 -19.65 15.70 5.83
C GLY A 112 -19.25 16.29 4.48
#